data_AF-A0A9E5LYD9-F1
#
_entry.id   AF-A0A9E5LYD9-F1
#
_cell.length_a   1.000
_cell.length_b   1.000
_cell.length_c   1.000
_cell.angle_alpha   90.00
_cell.angle_beta   90.00
_cell.angle_gamma   90.00
#
_symmetry.space_group_name_H-M   'P 1'
#
loop_
_entity.id
_entity.type
_entity.pdbx_description
1 polymer ?
#
loop_
_entity_poly.entity_id
_entity_poly.type
_entity_poly.pdbx_seq_one_letter_code
_entity_poly.pdbx_strand_id
1 'polypeptide(L)'
;MKKWLINLASAGLLLFAIGATPIVSAEDTAAAAAAPAAEAPAAAPASAAPAADAAAPAAAAPAPNKGDTTWMMVATIIVIMMCLPGLALFYGGLVRAKNMLSVLMQVMMIFSLITVLWFIYGYSLAFTESGAFFGGLDRLFMKGMTPDSPAATFSKGVVIPEMVFACFQASFAGITCALIVGSFAERIKFSAVVLFMVLWFTFSYVPVAHMVWFWPGPDAITDAASLEKATAASGWLWQKGALDFAGGTVVHINAAMAGLVGAFMLGKRVGLGREAMAPHSLTLTMVGASLLWVGWFGFNAGSALEANGSAVLAFANTLLATAAAVVSWSLAEWVLKGKPSMLGAASGAVAGLVAITPAAGLVGLMGGLVIGLLAGVVCLWGVNGLKRLLGADDSLDVFGVHGVGGILGALLTGVFASPSLGGAGIYDYVANAVAPEYSISGQLWIQLQAVITTVIWSGVVSFIAYKVVDMIVGLRVTEEEEREGLDISSHGETAYHS
;
A
#
# COMPACT_ATOMS: atom_id res chain seq x y z
N MET A 1 21.60 27.08 23.65
CA MET A 1 21.10 27.20 22.26
C MET A 1 20.78 25.85 21.60
N LYS A 2 21.62 24.78 21.71
CA LYS A 2 21.28 23.45 21.15
C LYS A 2 20.08 22.72 21.78
N LYS A 3 19.78 22.93 23.07
CA LYS A 3 18.62 22.31 23.74
C LYS A 3 17.27 22.99 23.47
N TRP A 4 17.26 24.21 22.90
CA TRP A 4 16.04 24.97 22.65
C TRP A 4 15.42 24.63 21.28
N LEU A 5 16.27 24.33 20.28
CA LEU A 5 15.84 23.89 18.95
C LEU A 5 15.24 22.47 18.94
N ILE A 6 15.66 21.61 19.86
CA ILE A 6 15.10 20.26 20.02
C ILE A 6 13.70 20.31 20.64
N ASN A 7 13.44 21.28 21.53
CA ASN A 7 12.13 21.43 22.17
C ASN A 7 11.09 22.13 21.26
N LEU A 8 11.53 22.96 20.30
CA LEU A 8 10.64 23.57 19.31
C LEU A 8 10.13 22.58 18.25
N ALA A 9 10.91 21.53 17.94
CA ALA A 9 10.45 20.44 17.08
C ALA A 9 9.40 19.54 17.77
N SER A 10 9.42 19.48 19.11
CA SER A 10 8.49 18.67 19.91
C SER A 10 7.22 19.41 20.36
N ALA A 11 7.16 20.74 20.23
CA ALA A 11 6.05 21.56 20.70
C ALA A 11 5.08 22.02 19.59
N GLY A 12 5.37 21.72 18.32
CA GLY A 12 4.50 22.07 17.17
C GLY A 12 3.23 21.22 17.02
N LEU A 13 2.95 20.32 17.95
CA LEU A 13 1.84 19.34 17.89
C LEU A 13 0.73 19.56 18.93
N LEU A 14 0.80 20.63 19.73
CA LEU A 14 -0.17 20.92 20.78
C LEU A 14 -0.50 22.41 20.79
N LEU A 15 -1.39 22.85 19.90
CA LEU A 15 -2.21 24.07 20.06
C LEU A 15 -3.05 24.27 18.79
N PHE A 16 -4.28 23.76 18.78
CA PHE A 16 -5.46 24.41 18.17
C PHE A 16 -6.71 23.62 18.56
N ALA A 17 -7.15 23.83 19.80
CA ALA A 17 -8.50 23.53 20.22
C ALA A 17 -8.99 24.74 21.00
N ILE A 18 -9.95 25.48 20.44
CA ILE A 18 -11.01 26.23 21.14
C ILE A 18 -12.02 26.70 20.08
N GLY A 19 -13.28 26.31 20.27
CA GLY A 19 -14.45 27.15 20.00
C GLY A 19 -15.18 26.95 18.67
N ALA A 20 -16.27 26.18 18.70
CA ALA A 20 -17.64 26.71 18.65
C ALA A 20 -18.64 25.57 18.43
N THR A 21 -19.55 25.40 19.38
CA THR A 21 -20.77 24.60 19.24
C THR A 21 -21.76 25.29 18.29
N PRO A 22 -22.66 24.52 17.66
CA PRO A 22 -24.02 25.00 17.59
C PRO A 22 -25.04 24.02 18.17
N ILE A 23 -26.04 24.66 18.73
CA ILE A 23 -27.23 24.18 19.41
C ILE A 23 -28.14 23.47 18.39
N VAL A 24 -28.64 22.30 18.78
CA VAL A 24 -29.75 21.61 18.12
C VAL A 24 -31.03 22.43 18.37
N SER A 25 -31.76 22.75 17.30
CA SER A 25 -33.18 23.08 17.41
C SER A 25 -33.95 22.19 16.45
N ALA A 26 -34.75 21.30 17.03
CA ALA A 26 -35.81 20.59 16.34
C ALA A 26 -37.03 21.52 16.26
N GLU A 27 -37.59 21.70 15.06
CA GLU A 27 -38.92 22.25 14.91
C GLU A 27 -39.89 21.14 14.49
N ASP A 28 -40.76 20.80 15.43
CA ASP A 28 -42.04 20.14 15.20
C ASP A 28 -42.89 20.98 14.24
N THR A 29 -43.44 20.36 13.20
CA THR A 29 -44.66 20.87 12.55
C THR A 29 -45.74 19.81 12.56
N ALA A 30 -46.81 20.16 13.25
CA ALA A 30 -47.98 19.34 13.52
C ALA A 30 -48.81 19.08 12.27
N ALA A 31 -49.39 17.88 12.22
CA ALA A 31 -50.46 17.50 11.31
C ALA A 31 -51.73 18.31 11.58
N ALA A 32 -52.39 18.78 10.51
CA ALA A 32 -53.75 19.32 10.55
C ALA A 32 -54.61 18.68 9.46
N ALA A 33 -55.87 18.45 9.82
CA ALA A 33 -56.82 17.53 9.23
C ALA A 33 -57.48 18.00 7.91
N ALA A 34 -57.98 17.03 7.16
CA ALA A 34 -58.80 17.20 5.97
C ALA A 34 -60.31 17.22 6.29
N ALA A 35 -61.10 18.04 5.57
CA ALA A 35 -62.51 17.86 5.19
C ALA A 35 -62.93 18.96 4.16
N PRO A 36 -64.09 18.90 3.47
CA PRO A 36 -64.22 18.40 2.10
C PRO A 36 -64.70 19.44 1.05
N ALA A 37 -64.87 18.93 -0.17
CA ALA A 37 -65.07 19.58 -1.47
C ALA A 37 -66.17 20.63 -1.65
N ALA A 38 -65.97 21.50 -2.66
CA ALA A 38 -67.01 22.21 -3.40
C ALA A 38 -66.70 22.18 -4.92
N GLU A 39 -67.66 21.70 -5.71
CA GLU A 39 -67.65 21.67 -7.18
C GLU A 39 -68.08 23.02 -7.78
N ALA A 40 -67.40 23.48 -8.84
CA ALA A 40 -67.92 24.40 -9.87
C ALA A 40 -66.98 24.39 -11.12
N PRO A 41 -67.40 24.91 -12.29
CA PRO A 41 -67.90 24.16 -13.44
C PRO A 41 -66.88 23.99 -14.58
N ALA A 42 -67.18 23.07 -15.49
CA ALA A 42 -66.39 22.74 -16.68
C ALA A 42 -66.20 23.92 -17.64
N ALA A 43 -64.94 24.20 -18.00
CA ALA A 43 -64.55 25.12 -19.07
C ALA A 43 -64.04 24.33 -20.30
N ALA A 44 -64.41 24.83 -21.48
CA ALA A 44 -64.23 24.26 -22.81
C ALA A 44 -62.76 23.94 -23.20
N PRO A 45 -62.51 23.00 -24.14
CA PRO A 45 -61.16 22.55 -24.46
C PRO A 45 -60.36 23.64 -25.20
N ALA A 46 -59.27 24.09 -24.57
CA ALA A 46 -58.26 24.91 -25.22
C ALA A 46 -57.37 24.04 -26.12
N SER A 47 -57.08 24.55 -27.32
CA SER A 47 -56.23 23.93 -28.34
C SER A 47 -54.86 23.51 -27.80
N ALA A 48 -54.48 22.25 -28.04
CA ALA A 48 -53.20 21.69 -27.65
C ALA A 48 -52.03 22.47 -28.30
N ALA A 49 -51.21 23.10 -27.46
CA ALA A 49 -49.89 23.57 -27.85
C ALA A 49 -48.98 22.35 -28.09
N PRO A 50 -48.03 22.41 -29.05
CA PRO A 50 -47.10 21.31 -29.30
C PRO A 50 -46.31 21.03 -28.02
N ALA A 51 -46.29 19.76 -27.62
CA ALA A 51 -45.54 19.27 -26.47
C ALA A 51 -44.08 19.69 -26.63
N ALA A 52 -43.59 20.50 -25.70
CA ALA A 52 -42.16 20.72 -25.53
C ALA A 52 -41.53 19.36 -25.23
N ASP A 53 -40.50 18.99 -26.01
CA ASP A 53 -39.67 17.83 -25.73
C ASP A 53 -39.24 17.89 -24.26
N ALA A 54 -39.77 16.97 -23.45
CA ALA A 54 -39.36 16.82 -22.07
C ALA A 54 -37.89 16.43 -22.09
N ALA A 55 -37.01 17.37 -21.72
CA ALA A 55 -35.61 17.08 -21.51
C ALA A 55 -35.50 15.85 -20.61
N ALA A 56 -34.79 14.81 -21.09
CA ALA A 56 -34.57 13.60 -20.33
C ALA A 56 -34.02 13.98 -18.94
N PRO A 57 -34.54 13.41 -17.84
CA PRO A 57 -34.05 13.72 -16.51
C PRO A 57 -32.54 13.46 -16.47
N ALA A 58 -31.78 14.46 -15.98
CA ALA A 58 -30.35 14.33 -15.78
C ALA A 58 -30.09 13.05 -14.98
N ALA A 59 -29.18 12.19 -15.48
CA ALA A 59 -28.82 10.96 -14.78
C ALA A 59 -28.41 11.31 -13.33
N ALA A 60 -28.99 10.60 -12.37
CA ALA A 60 -28.67 10.81 -10.97
C ALA A 60 -27.16 10.63 -10.75
N ALA A 61 -26.55 11.51 -9.94
CA ALA A 61 -25.15 11.38 -9.58
C ALA A 61 -24.89 9.99 -8.97
N PRO A 62 -23.79 9.31 -9.34
CA PRO A 62 -23.42 8.03 -8.73
C PRO A 62 -23.44 8.13 -7.20
N ALA A 63 -24.13 7.19 -6.56
CA ALA A 63 -24.21 7.11 -5.11
C ALA A 63 -23.42 5.88 -4.62
N PRO A 64 -22.60 6.00 -3.56
CA PRO A 64 -21.85 4.87 -3.05
C PRO A 64 -22.72 3.68 -2.66
N ASN A 65 -22.32 2.48 -3.09
CA ASN A 65 -22.97 1.25 -2.66
C ASN A 65 -22.55 0.93 -1.21
N LYS A 66 -23.52 0.53 -0.37
CA LYS A 66 -23.24 0.16 1.03
C LYS A 66 -22.34 -1.07 1.16
N GLY A 67 -22.48 -2.04 0.27
CA GLY A 67 -21.63 -3.24 0.17
C GLY A 67 -20.18 -2.88 -0.13
N ASP A 68 -19.94 -2.05 -1.15
CA ASP A 68 -18.58 -1.60 -1.50
C ASP A 68 -17.96 -0.79 -0.36
N THR A 69 -18.75 0.11 0.26
CA THR A 69 -18.30 0.88 1.43
C THR A 69 -17.92 -0.04 2.59
N THR A 70 -18.75 -1.06 2.88
CA THR A 70 -18.48 -2.04 3.95
C THR A 70 -17.23 -2.84 3.63
N TRP A 71 -17.08 -3.29 2.39
CA TRP A 71 -15.89 -4.01 1.94
C TRP A 71 -14.63 -3.17 2.14
N MET A 72 -14.64 -1.89 1.74
CA MET A 72 -13.50 -1.01 1.91
C MET A 72 -13.14 -0.74 3.38
N MET A 73 -14.14 -0.59 4.26
CA MET A 73 -13.89 -0.46 5.70
C MET A 73 -13.26 -1.73 6.27
N VAL A 74 -13.80 -2.91 5.93
CA VAL A 74 -13.26 -4.20 6.40
C VAL A 74 -11.85 -4.43 5.86
N ALA A 75 -11.64 -4.20 4.56
CA ALA A 75 -10.33 -4.31 3.92
C ALA A 75 -9.29 -3.41 4.59
N THR A 76 -9.66 -2.16 4.93
CA THR A 76 -8.78 -1.24 5.66
C THR A 76 -8.39 -1.79 7.03
N ILE A 77 -9.35 -2.30 7.82
CA ILE A 77 -9.10 -2.84 9.16
C ILE A 77 -8.12 -4.02 9.11
N ILE A 78 -8.29 -4.93 8.15
CA ILE A 78 -7.42 -6.11 8.05
C ILE A 78 -6.03 -5.77 7.49
N VAL A 79 -5.87 -4.72 6.67
CA VAL A 79 -4.55 -4.21 6.29
C VAL A 79 -3.82 -3.57 7.49
N ILE A 80 -4.54 -2.83 8.34
CA ILE A 80 -3.98 -2.31 9.61
C ILE A 80 -3.52 -3.45 10.51
N MET A 81 -4.32 -4.52 10.62
CA MET A 81 -3.96 -5.73 11.37
C MET A 81 -2.70 -6.41 10.80
N MET A 82 -2.53 -6.41 9.48
CA MET A 82 -1.30 -6.90 8.85
C MET A 82 -0.08 -6.07 9.26
N CYS A 83 -0.18 -4.74 9.39
CA CYS A 83 0.97 -3.94 9.81
C CYS A 83 1.25 -4.04 11.31
N LEU A 84 0.26 -3.75 12.16
CA LEU A 84 0.51 -3.48 13.58
C LEU A 84 0.84 -4.74 14.37
N PRO A 85 -0.03 -5.75 14.52
CA PRO A 85 0.42 -7.00 15.09
C PRO A 85 1.17 -7.87 14.08
N GLY A 86 0.78 -7.89 12.79
CA GLY A 86 1.37 -8.83 11.81
C GLY A 86 2.86 -8.60 11.55
N LEU A 87 3.21 -7.47 10.94
CA LEU A 87 4.60 -7.14 10.60
C LEU A 87 5.47 -7.00 11.86
N ALA A 88 4.94 -6.39 12.92
CA ALA A 88 5.69 -6.19 14.15
C ALA A 88 6.06 -7.53 14.81
N LEU A 89 5.15 -8.50 14.86
CA LEU A 89 5.47 -9.84 15.37
C LEU A 89 6.34 -10.66 14.42
N PHE A 90 6.13 -10.51 13.10
CA PHE A 90 6.95 -11.19 12.10
C PHE A 90 8.41 -10.76 12.22
N TYR A 91 8.69 -9.47 12.18
CA TYR A 91 10.04 -8.95 12.34
C TYR A 91 10.59 -9.10 13.75
N GLY A 92 9.76 -8.84 14.75
CA GLY A 92 10.13 -8.98 16.15
C GLY A 92 10.64 -10.39 16.46
N GLY A 93 9.92 -11.42 16.03
CA GLY A 93 10.33 -12.83 16.17
C GLY A 93 11.69 -13.18 15.55
N LEU A 94 12.09 -12.46 14.49
CA LEU A 94 13.33 -12.67 13.74
C LEU A 94 14.55 -11.98 14.33
N VAL A 95 14.38 -10.95 15.16
CA VAL A 95 15.50 -10.31 15.86
C VAL A 95 15.88 -11.05 17.13
N ARG A 96 17.03 -10.70 17.72
CA ARG A 96 17.43 -11.19 19.05
C ARG A 96 16.51 -10.60 20.12
N ALA A 97 16.32 -11.33 21.23
CA ALA A 97 15.36 -10.96 22.29
C ALA A 97 15.55 -9.54 22.85
N LYS A 98 16.79 -9.05 22.90
CA LYS A 98 17.17 -7.69 23.35
C LYS A 98 16.76 -6.54 22.41
N ASN A 99 16.16 -6.86 21.27
CA ASN A 99 15.74 -5.90 20.24
C ASN A 99 14.25 -6.04 19.87
N MET A 100 13.51 -6.94 20.54
CA MET A 100 12.11 -7.23 20.21
C MET A 100 11.25 -5.97 20.39
N LEU A 101 11.36 -5.32 21.55
CA LEU A 101 10.57 -4.14 21.87
C LEU A 101 10.89 -2.98 20.92
N SER A 102 12.16 -2.80 20.55
CA SER A 102 12.57 -1.77 19.60
C SER A 102 11.92 -1.96 18.24
N VAL A 103 11.81 -3.20 17.73
CA VAL A 103 11.11 -3.47 16.48
C VAL A 103 9.62 -3.17 16.60
N LEU A 104 8.96 -3.60 17.69
CA LEU A 104 7.54 -3.28 17.93
C LEU A 104 7.30 -1.77 17.95
N MET A 105 8.15 -1.03 18.69
CA MET A 105 8.04 0.42 18.83
C MET A 105 8.27 1.15 17.51
N GLN A 106 9.26 0.71 16.72
CA GLN A 106 9.51 1.27 15.39
C GLN A 106 8.32 1.06 14.46
N VAL A 107 7.76 -0.15 14.38
CA VAL A 107 6.58 -0.42 13.51
C VAL A 107 5.37 0.41 13.95
N MET A 108 5.06 0.45 15.25
CA MET A 108 3.94 1.23 15.80
C MET A 108 4.11 2.74 15.54
N MET A 109 5.29 3.27 15.82
CA MET A 109 5.59 4.69 15.63
C MET A 109 5.52 5.09 14.17
N ILE A 110 6.15 4.32 13.28
CA ILE A 110 6.19 4.64 11.85
C ILE A 110 4.78 4.58 11.26
N PHE A 111 4.02 3.52 11.54
CA PHE A 111 2.65 3.42 11.05
C PHE A 111 1.80 4.64 11.48
N SER A 112 1.89 5.02 12.76
CA SER A 112 1.17 6.16 13.31
C SER A 112 1.63 7.49 12.70
N LEU A 113 2.95 7.71 12.61
CA LEU A 113 3.54 8.91 12.02
C LEU A 113 3.11 9.10 10.57
N ILE A 114 3.22 8.05 9.76
CA ILE A 114 2.88 8.11 8.34
C ILE A 114 1.38 8.33 8.16
N THR A 115 0.54 7.72 9.00
CA THR A 115 -0.90 7.99 8.99
C THR A 115 -1.18 9.48 9.25
N VAL A 116 -0.52 10.09 10.24
CA VAL A 116 -0.65 11.54 10.49
C VAL A 116 -0.20 12.37 9.29
N LEU A 117 0.97 12.08 8.72
CA LEU A 117 1.48 12.82 7.55
C LEU A 117 0.59 12.63 6.31
N TRP A 118 -0.02 11.45 6.15
CA TRP A 118 -0.97 11.14 5.09
C TRP A 118 -2.18 12.08 5.12
N PHE A 119 -2.81 12.22 6.30
CA PHE A 119 -3.96 13.11 6.49
C PHE A 119 -3.60 14.60 6.53
N ILE A 120 -2.33 14.96 6.73
CA ILE A 120 -1.87 16.36 6.62
C ILE A 120 -1.65 16.74 5.15
N TYR A 121 -0.84 15.97 4.41
CA TYR A 121 -0.50 16.31 3.01
C TYR A 121 -0.35 15.10 2.08
N GLY A 122 -0.02 13.92 2.60
CA GLY A 122 0.35 12.78 1.77
C GLY A 122 -0.75 12.33 0.80
N TYR A 123 -2.00 12.27 1.27
CA TYR A 123 -3.14 11.95 0.42
C TYR A 123 -3.29 12.95 -0.73
N SER A 124 -3.18 14.24 -0.45
CA SER A 124 -3.27 15.29 -1.47
C SER A 124 -2.20 15.12 -2.55
N LEU A 125 -0.94 14.98 -2.12
CA LEU A 125 0.18 14.85 -3.04
C LEU A 125 0.18 13.51 -3.79
N ALA A 126 -0.54 12.50 -3.32
CA ALA A 126 -0.64 11.21 -3.99
C ALA A 126 -1.86 11.11 -4.92
N PHE A 127 -3.03 11.66 -4.53
CA PHE A 127 -4.33 11.36 -5.15
C PHE A 127 -5.12 12.59 -5.60
N THR A 128 -4.43 13.68 -5.97
CA THR A 128 -5.07 14.85 -6.63
C THR A 128 -4.37 15.19 -7.94
N GLU A 129 -5.07 15.88 -8.83
CA GLU A 129 -4.56 16.25 -10.15
C GLU A 129 -3.62 17.46 -10.05
N SER A 130 -2.38 17.35 -10.53
CA SER A 130 -1.49 18.52 -10.67
C SER A 130 -0.36 18.31 -11.68
N GLY A 131 0.28 17.14 -11.67
CA GLY A 131 1.36 16.80 -12.61
C GLY A 131 1.63 15.31 -12.66
N ALA A 132 2.62 14.87 -13.42
CA ALA A 132 2.85 13.44 -13.64
C ALA A 132 3.55 12.71 -12.48
N PHE A 133 4.21 13.45 -11.57
CA PHE A 133 5.04 12.90 -10.48
C PHE A 133 4.49 13.19 -9.07
N PHE A 134 3.69 14.24 -8.94
CA PHE A 134 3.06 14.66 -7.69
C PHE A 134 1.69 15.22 -8.01
N GLY A 135 0.77 14.99 -7.09
CA GLY A 135 -0.51 15.69 -7.01
C GLY A 135 -0.36 17.10 -6.43
N GLY A 136 -1.50 17.78 -6.35
CA GLY A 136 -1.62 19.13 -5.84
C GLY A 136 -1.87 19.21 -4.34
N LEU A 137 -2.22 20.41 -3.88
CA LEU A 137 -2.55 20.73 -2.49
C LEU A 137 -4.06 20.85 -2.24
N ASP A 138 -4.89 20.40 -3.18
CA ASP A 138 -6.35 20.56 -3.13
C ASP A 138 -7.00 19.84 -1.94
N ARG A 139 -6.36 18.75 -1.48
CA ARG A 139 -6.75 17.95 -0.31
C ARG A 139 -5.79 18.13 0.87
N LEU A 140 -5.01 19.22 0.92
CA LEU A 140 -4.18 19.54 2.09
C LEU A 140 -5.09 19.64 3.34
N PHE A 141 -4.72 18.98 4.43
CA PHE A 141 -5.55 18.82 5.64
C PHE A 141 -6.93 18.23 5.36
N MET A 142 -7.07 17.42 4.31
CA MET A 142 -8.34 16.84 3.85
C MET A 142 -9.37 17.91 3.45
N LYS A 143 -8.90 19.09 3.02
CA LYS A 143 -9.76 20.23 2.66
C LYS A 143 -10.85 19.81 1.67
N GLY A 144 -12.09 20.16 2.01
CA GLY A 144 -13.27 19.92 1.18
C GLY A 144 -13.67 18.45 1.04
N MET A 145 -13.09 17.54 1.83
CA MET A 145 -13.53 16.14 1.90
C MET A 145 -14.53 15.98 3.06
N THR A 146 -15.69 15.43 2.74
CA THR A 146 -16.76 15.08 3.68
C THR A 146 -17.02 13.56 3.62
N PRO A 147 -17.74 12.98 4.59
CA PRO A 147 -18.10 11.55 4.55
C PRO A 147 -18.87 11.14 3.28
N ASP A 148 -19.55 12.09 2.64
CA ASP A 148 -20.35 11.86 1.42
C ASP A 148 -19.59 12.20 0.12
N SER A 149 -18.34 12.67 0.21
CA SER A 149 -17.53 12.98 -0.97
C SER A 149 -17.21 11.69 -1.73
N PRO A 150 -17.48 11.60 -3.05
CA PRO A 150 -17.24 10.38 -3.81
C PRO A 150 -15.79 10.31 -4.34
N ALA A 151 -15.26 9.09 -4.40
CA ALA A 151 -14.07 8.75 -5.18
C ALA A 151 -14.45 7.71 -6.25
N ALA A 152 -13.88 7.88 -7.44
CA ALA A 152 -14.05 6.94 -8.55
C ALA A 152 -13.43 5.57 -8.23
N THR A 153 -14.02 4.54 -8.82
CA THR A 153 -13.47 3.17 -8.83
C THR A 153 -12.96 2.82 -10.23
N PHE A 154 -12.80 1.54 -10.54
CA PHE A 154 -12.43 1.09 -11.88
C PHE A 154 -13.65 0.82 -12.78
N SER A 155 -14.87 1.02 -12.26
CA SER A 155 -16.11 0.83 -13.01
C SER A 155 -16.83 2.16 -13.23
N LYS A 156 -17.30 2.41 -14.46
CA LYS A 156 -18.06 3.64 -14.76
C LYS A 156 -19.36 3.70 -13.94
N GLY A 157 -19.61 4.85 -13.34
CA GLY A 157 -20.79 5.11 -12.51
C GLY A 157 -20.76 4.41 -11.15
N VAL A 158 -19.62 3.84 -10.75
CA VAL A 158 -19.44 3.20 -9.44
C VAL A 158 -18.45 4.02 -8.63
N VAL A 159 -18.87 4.42 -7.44
CA VAL A 159 -18.11 5.28 -6.53
C VAL A 159 -18.10 4.70 -5.11
N ILE A 160 -17.05 5.04 -4.36
CA ILE A 160 -16.95 4.79 -2.91
C ILE A 160 -16.75 6.12 -2.17
N PRO A 161 -16.97 6.20 -0.85
CA PRO A 161 -16.63 7.40 -0.11
C PRO A 161 -15.13 7.72 -0.19
N GLU A 162 -14.76 8.92 -0.62
CA GLU A 162 -13.36 9.35 -0.75
C GLU A 162 -12.60 9.22 0.58
N MET A 163 -13.28 9.45 1.70
CA MET A 163 -12.67 9.31 3.02
C MET A 163 -12.31 7.86 3.35
N VAL A 164 -13.10 6.86 2.89
CA VAL A 164 -12.73 5.45 3.08
C VAL A 164 -11.56 5.08 2.18
N PHE A 165 -11.50 5.62 0.96
CA PHE A 165 -10.35 5.46 0.07
C PHE A 165 -9.08 6.05 0.68
N ALA A 166 -9.16 7.25 1.27
CA ALA A 166 -8.05 7.89 1.97
C ALA A 166 -7.56 7.04 3.15
N CYS A 167 -8.46 6.47 3.95
CA CYS A 167 -8.12 5.55 5.05
C CYS A 167 -7.46 4.25 4.55
N PHE A 168 -8.01 3.66 3.48
CA PHE A 168 -7.44 2.46 2.86
C PHE A 168 -6.02 2.71 2.40
N GLN A 169 -5.78 3.79 1.64
CA GLN A 169 -4.45 4.14 1.14
C GLN A 169 -3.47 4.57 2.24
N ALA A 170 -3.96 5.17 3.33
CA ALA A 170 -3.13 5.47 4.51
C ALA A 170 -2.49 4.20 5.08
N SER A 171 -3.23 3.08 5.08
CA SER A 171 -2.73 1.80 5.58
C SER A 171 -1.59 1.24 4.71
N PHE A 172 -1.64 1.43 3.39
CA PHE A 172 -0.57 1.07 2.44
C PHE A 172 0.65 1.94 2.66
N ALA A 173 0.47 3.24 2.86
CA ALA A 173 1.56 4.16 3.19
C ALA A 173 2.28 3.75 4.48
N GLY A 174 1.50 3.51 5.54
CA GLY A 174 2.01 3.12 6.84
C GLY A 174 2.81 1.82 6.79
N ILE A 175 2.25 0.76 6.18
CA ILE A 175 2.96 -0.52 6.09
C ILE A 175 4.19 -0.45 5.20
N THR A 176 4.15 0.31 4.10
CA THR A 176 5.31 0.46 3.20
C THR A 176 6.51 1.02 3.93
N CYS A 177 6.31 2.10 4.69
CA CYS A 177 7.39 2.68 5.50
C CYS A 177 7.84 1.72 6.62
N ALA A 178 6.90 1.01 7.26
CA ALA A 178 7.23 0.05 8.30
C ALA A 178 8.03 -1.17 7.79
N LEU A 179 7.83 -1.60 6.54
CA LEU A 179 8.59 -2.71 5.93
C LEU A 179 10.11 -2.45 5.93
N ILE A 180 10.51 -1.20 5.74
CA ILE A 180 11.93 -0.79 5.65
C ILE A 180 12.68 -1.12 6.95
N VAL A 181 11.98 -1.13 8.10
CA VAL A 181 12.57 -1.43 9.43
C VAL A 181 13.35 -2.74 9.44
N GLY A 182 12.86 -3.75 8.72
CA GLY A 182 13.50 -5.06 8.69
C GLY A 182 14.92 -5.03 8.15
N SER A 183 15.29 -4.07 7.30
CA SER A 183 16.62 -4.05 6.67
C SER A 183 17.73 -3.54 7.57
N PHE A 184 17.39 -2.63 8.48
CA PHE A 184 18.35 -1.96 9.37
C PHE A 184 18.18 -2.35 10.84
N ALA A 185 17.35 -3.36 11.13
CA ALA A 185 17.04 -3.81 12.48
C ALA A 185 18.31 -4.03 13.34
N GLU A 186 18.14 -3.85 14.66
CA GLU A 186 19.15 -4.05 15.71
C GLU A 186 20.30 -3.03 15.77
N ARG A 187 20.43 -2.05 14.85
CA ARG A 187 21.58 -1.13 14.85
C ARG A 187 21.33 0.33 14.48
N ILE A 188 20.09 0.70 14.18
CA ILE A 188 19.74 2.08 13.80
C ILE A 188 19.30 2.88 15.03
N LYS A 189 19.63 4.18 15.06
CA LYS A 189 19.07 5.10 16.05
C LYS A 189 17.59 5.33 15.80
N PHE A 190 16.77 5.29 16.84
CA PHE A 190 15.32 5.53 16.72
C PHE A 190 14.99 6.90 16.11
N SER A 191 15.73 7.96 16.49
CA SER A 191 15.56 9.31 15.91
C SER A 191 15.90 9.35 14.41
N ALA A 192 16.88 8.57 13.97
CA ALA A 192 17.24 8.45 12.56
C ALA A 192 16.14 7.75 11.77
N VAL A 193 15.53 6.71 12.34
CA VAL A 193 14.36 6.03 11.74
C VAL A 193 13.23 7.02 11.51
N VAL A 194 12.82 7.76 12.55
CA VAL A 194 11.71 8.72 12.46
C VAL A 194 11.98 9.77 11.38
N LEU A 195 13.16 10.42 11.41
CA LEU A 195 13.49 11.47 10.44
C LEU A 195 13.60 10.94 9.01
N PHE A 196 14.23 9.77 8.84
CA PHE A 196 14.31 9.11 7.54
C PHE A 196 12.92 8.83 6.97
N MET A 197 11.99 8.30 7.77
CA MET A 197 10.65 7.98 7.30
C MET A 197 9.87 9.21 6.85
N VAL A 198 10.02 10.37 7.51
CA VAL A 198 9.40 11.63 7.05
C VAL A 198 9.89 12.02 5.65
N LEU A 199 11.21 11.97 5.43
CA LEU A 199 11.81 12.34 4.16
C LEU A 199 11.46 11.33 3.06
N TRP A 200 11.62 10.05 3.36
CA TRP A 200 11.39 8.98 2.38
C TRP A 200 9.92 8.86 2.01
N PHE A 201 8.99 9.01 2.96
CA PHE A 201 7.57 9.06 2.68
C PHE A 201 7.22 10.18 1.69
N THR A 202 7.71 11.39 1.95
CA THR A 202 7.42 12.57 1.13
C THR A 202 8.00 12.48 -0.27
N PHE A 203 9.26 12.01 -0.39
CA PHE A 203 10.00 12.10 -1.65
C PHE A 203 10.09 10.79 -2.41
N SER A 204 9.78 9.64 -1.80
CA SER A 204 9.77 8.33 -2.47
C SER A 204 8.37 7.72 -2.49
N TYR A 205 7.74 7.51 -1.33
CA TYR A 205 6.42 6.85 -1.30
C TYR A 205 5.36 7.64 -2.07
N VAL A 206 5.16 8.91 -1.71
CA VAL A 206 4.13 9.76 -2.31
C VAL A 206 4.29 9.88 -3.83
N PRO A 207 5.48 10.16 -4.40
CA PRO A 207 5.65 10.23 -5.85
C PRO A 207 5.43 8.91 -6.56
N VAL A 208 5.92 7.80 -5.99
CA VAL A 208 5.73 6.48 -6.61
C VAL A 208 4.25 6.09 -6.57
N ALA A 209 3.55 6.34 -5.46
CA ALA A 209 2.10 6.13 -5.37
C ALA A 209 1.36 6.98 -6.41
N HIS A 210 1.70 8.27 -6.54
CA HIS A 210 1.10 9.14 -7.54
C HIS A 210 1.37 8.65 -8.97
N MET A 211 2.63 8.40 -9.32
CA MET A 211 3.02 7.93 -10.66
C MET A 211 2.27 6.67 -11.08
N VAL A 212 2.05 5.73 -10.14
CA VAL A 212 1.51 4.40 -10.44
C VAL A 212 -0.01 4.36 -10.31
N TRP A 213 -0.60 5.04 -9.33
CA TRP A 213 -2.02 4.87 -8.98
C TRP A 213 -2.89 6.10 -9.20
N PHE A 214 -2.33 7.29 -9.40
CA PHE A 214 -3.18 8.44 -9.65
C PHE A 214 -3.78 8.37 -11.06
N TRP A 215 -5.11 8.38 -11.11
CA TRP A 215 -5.90 8.53 -12.32
C TRP A 215 -7.24 9.17 -11.92
N PRO A 216 -7.76 10.14 -12.69
CA PRO A 216 -9.04 10.81 -12.38
C PRO A 216 -10.28 9.89 -12.41
N GLY A 217 -10.15 8.64 -12.86
CA GLY A 217 -11.25 7.69 -12.93
C GLY A 217 -11.91 7.59 -14.32
N PRO A 218 -12.83 6.64 -14.50
CA PRO A 218 -13.38 6.31 -15.82
C PRO A 218 -14.58 7.13 -16.24
N ASP A 219 -15.22 7.83 -15.29
CA ASP A 219 -16.57 8.39 -15.47
C ASP A 219 -16.63 9.46 -16.57
N ALA A 220 -15.56 10.24 -16.73
CA ALA A 220 -15.48 11.28 -17.75
C ALA A 220 -15.14 10.73 -19.16
N ILE A 221 -14.81 9.45 -19.28
CA ILE A 221 -14.36 8.85 -20.54
C ILE A 221 -15.59 8.45 -21.37
N THR A 222 -15.80 9.12 -22.50
CA THR A 222 -16.92 8.87 -23.41
C THR A 222 -16.46 8.60 -24.85
N ASP A 223 -15.25 9.03 -25.18
CA ASP A 223 -14.62 8.91 -26.49
C ASP A 223 -13.09 8.89 -26.36
N ALA A 224 -12.39 8.73 -27.49
CA ALA A 224 -10.92 8.70 -27.50
C ALA A 224 -10.28 9.99 -26.98
N ALA A 225 -10.89 11.16 -27.24
CA ALA A 225 -10.35 12.45 -26.82
C ALA A 225 -10.43 12.65 -25.29
N SER A 226 -11.53 12.21 -24.67
CA SER A 226 -11.70 12.21 -23.21
C SER A 226 -10.81 11.18 -22.52
N LEU A 227 -10.57 10.01 -23.14
CA LEU A 227 -9.57 9.04 -22.67
C LEU A 227 -8.16 9.64 -22.69
N GLU A 228 -7.77 10.29 -23.78
CA GLU A 228 -6.46 10.95 -23.91
C GLU A 228 -6.26 12.00 -22.82
N LYS A 229 -7.29 12.83 -22.59
CA LYS A 229 -7.26 13.86 -21.53
C LYS A 229 -7.15 13.24 -20.13
N ALA A 230 -7.95 12.22 -19.82
CA ALA A 230 -7.89 11.53 -18.53
C ALA A 230 -6.52 10.85 -18.30
N THR A 231 -5.97 10.26 -19.35
CA THR A 231 -4.63 9.65 -19.33
C THR A 231 -3.57 10.72 -19.07
N ALA A 232 -3.58 11.83 -19.80
CA ALA A 232 -2.62 12.92 -19.64
C ALA A 232 -2.64 13.55 -18.23
N ALA A 233 -3.78 13.53 -17.55
CA ALA A 233 -3.94 13.97 -16.16
C ALA A 233 -3.40 12.97 -15.13
N SER A 234 -3.19 11.71 -15.49
CA SER A 234 -2.81 10.63 -14.58
C SER A 234 -1.34 10.68 -14.17
N GLY A 235 -0.94 9.82 -13.22
CA GLY A 235 0.46 9.60 -12.89
C GLY A 235 1.30 9.08 -14.07
N TRP A 236 2.61 9.34 -14.05
CA TRP A 236 3.50 9.05 -15.17
C TRP A 236 3.60 7.56 -15.56
N LEU A 237 3.57 6.65 -14.58
CA LEU A 237 3.60 5.21 -14.86
C LEU A 237 2.22 4.69 -15.29
N TRP A 238 1.15 5.25 -14.74
CA TRP A 238 -0.22 5.00 -15.21
C TRP A 238 -0.37 5.39 -16.68
N GLN A 239 0.11 6.58 -17.07
CA GLN A 239 0.14 7.07 -18.46
C GLN A 239 0.80 6.09 -19.44
N LYS A 240 1.80 5.34 -18.97
CA LYS A 240 2.51 4.34 -19.79
C LYS A 240 1.77 3.00 -19.90
N GLY A 241 0.71 2.80 -19.13
CA GLY A 241 -0.02 1.53 -19.02
C GLY A 241 0.62 0.54 -18.07
N ALA A 242 1.40 1.00 -17.07
CA ALA A 242 1.94 0.10 -16.06
C ALA A 242 0.82 -0.51 -15.22
N LEU A 243 0.88 -1.82 -15.03
CA LEU A 243 -0.08 -2.59 -14.24
C LEU A 243 0.51 -2.87 -12.86
N ASP A 244 -0.13 -2.32 -11.83
CA ASP A 244 0.23 -2.62 -10.45
C ASP A 244 -1.03 -2.61 -9.56
N PHE A 245 -1.66 -3.78 -9.47
CA PHE A 245 -2.97 -3.93 -8.86
C PHE A 245 -3.03 -3.49 -7.39
N ALA A 246 -2.07 -3.94 -6.57
CA ALA A 246 -2.05 -3.65 -5.14
C ALA A 246 -0.69 -3.17 -4.61
N GLY A 247 0.31 -2.86 -5.46
CA GLY A 247 1.54 -2.19 -5.02
C GLY A 247 2.78 -3.06 -4.99
N GLY A 248 2.98 -3.91 -6.00
CA GLY A 248 4.27 -4.55 -6.23
C GLY A 248 5.39 -3.54 -6.37
N THR A 249 5.16 -2.48 -7.16
CA THR A 249 6.11 -1.37 -7.30
C THR A 249 5.99 -0.39 -6.13
N VAL A 250 4.79 0.11 -5.82
CA VAL A 250 4.57 1.19 -4.85
C VAL A 250 4.98 0.81 -3.44
N VAL A 251 4.70 -0.42 -3.03
CA VAL A 251 4.97 -0.92 -1.67
C VAL A 251 6.26 -1.73 -1.65
N HIS A 252 6.30 -2.86 -2.37
CA HIS A 252 7.33 -3.86 -2.13
C HIS A 252 8.69 -3.47 -2.69
N ILE A 253 8.79 -3.17 -4.00
CA ILE A 253 10.06 -2.77 -4.62
C ILE A 253 10.56 -1.47 -4.01
N ASN A 254 9.67 -0.50 -3.81
CA ASN A 254 9.98 0.80 -3.22
C ASN A 254 10.62 0.67 -1.83
N ALA A 255 9.94 0.00 -0.88
CA ALA A 255 10.45 -0.19 0.48
C ALA A 255 11.71 -1.07 0.51
N ALA A 256 11.76 -2.13 -0.30
CA ALA A 256 12.91 -3.02 -0.37
C ALA A 256 14.18 -2.32 -0.83
N MET A 257 14.07 -1.43 -1.82
CA MET A 257 15.21 -0.64 -2.29
C MET A 257 15.68 0.37 -1.24
N ALA A 258 14.74 0.99 -0.53
CA ALA A 258 15.06 1.86 0.58
C ALA A 258 15.81 1.11 1.70
N GLY A 259 15.30 -0.06 2.05
CA GLY A 259 15.91 -0.95 3.03
C GLY A 259 17.32 -1.40 2.62
N LEU A 260 17.51 -1.79 1.35
CA LEU A 260 18.81 -2.20 0.83
C LEU A 260 19.84 -1.07 0.90
N VAL A 261 19.47 0.15 0.49
CA VAL A 261 20.35 1.33 0.61
C VAL A 261 20.69 1.60 2.08
N GLY A 262 19.69 1.55 2.97
CA GLY A 262 19.91 1.67 4.41
C GLY A 262 20.88 0.62 4.95
N ALA A 263 20.72 -0.64 4.55
CA ALA A 263 21.59 -1.73 4.98
C ALA A 263 23.07 -1.49 4.58
N PHE A 264 23.32 -0.95 3.38
CA PHE A 264 24.66 -0.56 2.96
C PHE A 264 25.20 0.65 3.74
N MET A 265 24.38 1.67 3.95
CA MET A 265 24.80 2.90 4.61
C MET A 265 25.08 2.72 6.11
N LEU A 266 24.34 1.84 6.80
CA LEU A 266 24.61 1.50 8.20
C LEU A 266 25.76 0.50 8.36
N GLY A 267 26.03 -0.31 7.32
CA GLY A 267 26.96 -1.43 7.38
C GLY A 267 26.43 -2.62 8.18
N LYS A 268 27.30 -3.61 8.39
CA LYS A 268 26.96 -4.91 9.01
C LYS A 268 26.82 -4.81 10.52
N ARG A 269 25.88 -5.58 11.10
CA ARG A 269 25.74 -5.76 12.55
C ARG A 269 27.02 -6.31 13.18
N VAL A 270 27.31 -5.85 14.39
CA VAL A 270 28.40 -6.36 15.23
C VAL A 270 28.16 -7.85 15.47
N GLY A 271 29.18 -8.67 15.22
CA GLY A 271 29.11 -10.13 15.38
C GLY A 271 28.57 -10.88 14.15
N LEU A 272 28.11 -10.22 13.09
CA LEU A 272 27.61 -10.92 11.90
C LEU A 272 28.70 -11.83 11.29
N GLY A 273 28.39 -13.13 11.17
CA GLY A 273 29.32 -14.15 10.68
C GLY A 273 30.35 -14.64 11.72
N ARG A 274 30.28 -14.12 12.96
CA ARG A 274 31.13 -14.54 14.10
C ARG A 274 30.30 -15.07 15.27
N GLU A 275 29.10 -14.52 15.48
CA GLU A 275 28.16 -14.84 16.54
C GLU A 275 26.83 -15.34 15.95
N ALA A 276 26.07 -16.12 16.72
CA ALA A 276 24.76 -16.60 16.30
C ALA A 276 23.73 -15.46 16.26
N MET A 277 23.17 -15.21 15.08
CA MET A 277 22.09 -14.22 14.85
C MET A 277 20.73 -14.91 14.68
N ALA A 278 20.48 -15.96 15.45
CA ALA A 278 19.27 -16.76 15.31
C ALA A 278 18.02 -15.97 15.77
N PRO A 279 16.86 -16.16 15.10
CA PRO A 279 15.57 -15.65 15.57
C PRO A 279 15.30 -16.03 17.02
N HIS A 280 14.86 -15.08 17.83
CA HIS A 280 14.56 -15.38 19.24
C HIS A 280 13.24 -16.17 19.40
N SER A 281 12.27 -15.99 18.48
CA SER A 281 10.98 -16.70 18.55
C SER A 281 10.38 -16.95 17.15
N LEU A 282 10.53 -18.19 16.67
CA LEU A 282 9.87 -18.64 15.45
C LEU A 282 8.34 -18.77 15.62
N THR A 283 7.85 -18.94 16.85
CA THR A 283 6.41 -18.95 17.14
C THR A 283 5.80 -17.56 16.89
N LEU A 284 6.42 -16.49 17.41
CA LEU A 284 5.97 -15.12 17.14
C LEU A 284 6.11 -14.78 15.65
N THR A 285 7.19 -15.23 15.02
CA THR A 285 7.38 -15.10 13.57
C THR A 285 6.21 -15.74 12.80
N MET A 286 5.80 -16.96 13.19
CA MET A 286 4.69 -17.67 12.54
C MET A 286 3.35 -16.97 12.76
N VAL A 287 3.08 -16.47 13.98
CA VAL A 287 1.86 -15.68 14.26
C VAL A 287 1.84 -14.41 13.39
N GLY A 288 2.96 -13.69 13.34
CA GLY A 288 3.12 -12.51 12.49
C GLY A 288 2.87 -12.82 11.02
N ALA A 289 3.52 -13.85 10.47
CA ALA A 289 3.33 -14.30 9.09
C ALA A 289 1.87 -14.71 8.78
N SER A 290 1.19 -15.32 9.74
CA SER A 290 -0.23 -15.70 9.60
C SER A 290 -1.14 -14.47 9.54
N LEU A 291 -0.88 -13.46 10.39
CA LEU A 291 -1.60 -12.18 10.35
C LEU A 291 -1.29 -11.38 9.08
N LEU A 292 -0.04 -11.44 8.57
CA LEU A 292 0.32 -10.89 7.27
C LEU A 292 -0.53 -11.54 6.18
N TRP A 293 -0.64 -12.86 6.14
CA TRP A 293 -1.47 -13.57 5.16
C TRP A 293 -2.95 -13.17 5.25
N VAL A 294 -3.54 -13.16 6.45
CA VAL A 294 -4.94 -12.77 6.63
C VAL A 294 -5.19 -11.33 6.17
N GLY A 295 -4.35 -10.38 6.59
CA GLY A 295 -4.56 -8.98 6.20
C GLY A 295 -4.28 -8.70 4.72
N TRP A 296 -3.49 -9.56 4.06
CA TRP A 296 -3.25 -9.44 2.62
C TRP A 296 -4.50 -9.68 1.77
N PHE A 297 -5.53 -10.36 2.30
CA PHE A 297 -6.82 -10.43 1.60
C PHE A 297 -7.45 -9.04 1.46
N GLY A 298 -7.36 -8.18 2.48
CA GLY A 298 -7.80 -6.79 2.35
C GLY A 298 -6.86 -5.95 1.51
N PHE A 299 -5.56 -6.24 1.56
CA PHE A 299 -4.56 -5.57 0.74
C PHE A 299 -4.81 -5.81 -0.75
N ASN A 300 -4.89 -7.07 -1.18
CA ASN A 300 -5.10 -7.37 -2.58
C ASN A 300 -6.56 -7.20 -3.00
N ALA A 301 -7.50 -7.93 -2.39
CA ALA A 301 -8.89 -7.87 -2.86
C ALA A 301 -9.56 -6.51 -2.60
N GLY A 302 -9.10 -5.76 -1.59
CA GLY A 302 -9.54 -4.38 -1.37
C GLY A 302 -9.08 -3.41 -2.46
N SER A 303 -7.98 -3.69 -3.15
CA SER A 303 -7.51 -2.88 -4.27
C SER A 303 -8.37 -2.97 -5.53
N ALA A 304 -9.39 -3.84 -5.55
CA ALA A 304 -10.46 -3.75 -6.55
C ALA A 304 -11.38 -2.54 -6.32
N LEU A 305 -11.37 -1.95 -5.11
CA LEU A 305 -12.20 -0.82 -4.66
C LEU A 305 -13.72 -1.10 -4.60
N GLU A 306 -14.12 -2.32 -4.95
CA GLU A 306 -15.50 -2.75 -5.13
C GLU A 306 -15.64 -4.21 -4.69
N ALA A 307 -16.83 -4.62 -4.25
CA ALA A 307 -17.19 -6.01 -3.98
C ALA A 307 -17.66 -6.71 -5.28
N ASN A 308 -16.75 -6.85 -6.24
CA ASN A 308 -17.05 -7.34 -7.60
C ASN A 308 -16.19 -8.55 -8.02
N GLY A 309 -16.30 -8.97 -9.29
CA GLY A 309 -15.55 -10.11 -9.83
C GLY A 309 -14.02 -9.94 -9.79
N SER A 310 -13.50 -8.71 -9.90
CA SER A 310 -12.06 -8.41 -9.78
C SER A 310 -11.58 -8.67 -8.35
N ALA A 311 -12.37 -8.26 -7.34
CA ALA A 311 -12.07 -8.57 -5.94
C ALA A 311 -12.05 -10.09 -5.67
N VAL A 312 -13.00 -10.84 -6.24
CA VAL A 312 -13.04 -12.31 -6.11
C VAL A 312 -11.81 -12.96 -6.74
N LEU A 313 -11.39 -12.51 -7.93
CA LEU A 313 -10.18 -13.00 -8.59
C LEU A 313 -8.93 -12.70 -7.75
N ALA A 314 -8.81 -11.48 -7.25
CA ALA A 314 -7.71 -11.07 -6.37
C ALA A 314 -7.65 -11.89 -5.08
N PHE A 315 -8.80 -12.16 -4.47
CA PHE A 315 -8.90 -13.00 -3.28
C PHE A 315 -8.40 -14.43 -3.57
N ALA A 316 -8.87 -15.04 -4.67
CA ALA A 316 -8.51 -16.40 -5.03
C ALA A 316 -7.02 -16.54 -5.40
N ASN A 317 -6.47 -15.59 -6.16
CA ASN A 317 -5.04 -15.55 -6.48
C ASN A 317 -4.17 -15.35 -5.23
N THR A 318 -4.59 -14.49 -4.31
CA THR A 318 -3.87 -14.27 -3.03
C THR A 318 -3.80 -15.56 -2.21
N LEU A 319 -4.89 -16.34 -2.17
CA LEU A 319 -4.90 -17.64 -1.50
C LEU A 319 -3.97 -18.65 -2.20
N LEU A 320 -4.15 -18.83 -3.51
CA LEU A 320 -3.50 -19.89 -4.27
C LEU A 320 -2.00 -19.64 -4.46
N ALA A 321 -1.61 -18.43 -4.86
CA ALA A 321 -0.19 -18.09 -5.09
C ALA A 321 0.63 -18.21 -3.80
N THR A 322 0.05 -17.79 -2.67
CA THR A 322 0.70 -17.88 -1.36
C THR A 322 0.91 -19.33 -0.93
N ALA A 323 -0.13 -20.16 -1.03
CA ALA A 323 -0.01 -21.58 -0.71
C ALA A 323 1.04 -22.27 -1.60
N ALA A 324 1.06 -21.93 -2.89
CA ALA A 324 2.03 -22.44 -3.83
C ALA A 324 3.48 -22.04 -3.49
N ALA A 325 3.69 -20.79 -3.08
CA ALA A 325 5.01 -20.30 -2.67
C ALA A 325 5.51 -20.97 -1.38
N VAL A 326 4.63 -21.22 -0.41
CA VAL A 326 4.97 -22.00 0.79
C VAL A 326 5.44 -23.40 0.42
N VAL A 327 4.71 -24.08 -0.47
CA VAL A 327 5.05 -25.43 -0.94
C VAL A 327 6.37 -25.42 -1.70
N SER A 328 6.55 -24.53 -2.67
CA SER A 328 7.75 -24.51 -3.50
C SER A 328 8.99 -24.08 -2.70
N TRP A 329 8.88 -23.11 -1.79
CA TRP A 329 9.95 -22.74 -0.89
C TRP A 329 10.34 -23.91 0.01
N SER A 330 9.37 -24.54 0.67
CA SER A 330 9.63 -25.64 1.60
C SER A 330 10.26 -26.83 0.88
N LEU A 331 9.81 -27.15 -0.33
CA LEU A 331 10.38 -28.20 -1.16
C LEU A 331 11.80 -27.86 -1.60
N ALA A 332 12.03 -26.64 -2.12
CA ALA A 332 13.35 -26.22 -2.56
C ALA A 332 14.35 -26.19 -1.38
N GLU A 333 13.92 -25.71 -0.22
CA GLU A 333 14.73 -25.75 0.99
C GLU A 333 15.01 -27.19 1.44
N TRP A 334 14.01 -28.08 1.38
CA TRP A 334 14.21 -29.48 1.71
C TRP A 334 15.23 -30.15 0.79
N VAL A 335 15.15 -29.91 -0.52
CA VAL A 335 16.11 -30.45 -1.50
C VAL A 335 17.52 -29.89 -1.28
N LEU A 336 17.65 -28.59 -1.02
CA LEU A 336 18.95 -27.90 -0.94
C LEU A 336 19.62 -28.02 0.44
N LYS A 337 18.84 -28.07 1.52
CA LYS A 337 19.31 -28.03 2.92
C LYS A 337 18.95 -29.27 3.74
N GLY A 338 18.23 -30.23 3.14
CA GLY A 338 17.92 -31.53 3.74
C GLY A 338 16.70 -31.55 4.68
N LYS A 339 16.18 -30.40 5.12
CA LYS A 339 14.97 -30.31 5.96
C LYS A 339 14.17 -29.03 5.65
N PRO A 340 12.83 -29.09 5.61
CA PRO A 340 12.01 -27.89 5.59
C PRO A 340 12.06 -27.20 6.96
N SER A 341 11.94 -25.87 6.98
CA SER A 341 11.91 -25.08 8.21
C SER A 341 10.64 -24.22 8.33
N MET A 342 10.21 -23.93 9.57
CA MET A 342 9.10 -23.01 9.81
C MET A 342 9.42 -21.58 9.36
N LEU A 343 10.68 -21.15 9.52
CA LEU A 343 11.14 -19.87 8.99
C LEU A 343 10.97 -19.84 7.47
N GLY A 344 11.41 -20.90 6.77
CA GLY A 344 11.28 -21.02 5.33
C GLY A 344 9.81 -21.02 4.87
N ALA A 345 8.93 -21.77 5.53
CA ALA A 345 7.51 -21.74 5.23
C ALA A 345 6.89 -20.35 5.44
N ALA A 346 7.24 -19.64 6.52
CA ALA A 346 6.78 -18.28 6.78
C ALA A 346 7.30 -17.27 5.74
N SER A 347 8.59 -17.34 5.39
CA SER A 347 9.19 -16.52 4.32
C SER A 347 8.60 -16.84 2.94
N GLY A 348 8.30 -18.11 2.66
CA GLY A 348 7.62 -18.56 1.45
C GLY A 348 6.21 -17.99 1.33
N ALA A 349 5.46 -17.92 2.44
CA ALA A 349 4.16 -17.27 2.46
C ALA A 349 4.29 -15.78 2.06
N VAL A 350 5.17 -15.03 2.74
CA VAL A 350 5.39 -13.61 2.41
C VAL A 350 5.88 -13.43 0.97
N ALA A 351 6.75 -14.30 0.46
CA ALA A 351 7.23 -14.25 -0.92
C ALA A 351 6.09 -14.42 -1.94
N GLY A 352 5.19 -15.37 -1.73
CA GLY A 352 4.02 -15.57 -2.60
C GLY A 352 3.06 -14.39 -2.56
N LEU A 353 2.79 -13.87 -1.36
CA LEU A 353 1.95 -12.70 -1.13
C LEU A 353 2.50 -11.45 -1.86
N VAL A 354 3.80 -11.18 -1.71
CA VAL A 354 4.50 -10.09 -2.40
C VAL A 354 4.41 -10.24 -3.91
N ALA A 355 4.72 -11.43 -4.43
CA ALA A 355 4.82 -11.63 -5.87
C ALA A 355 3.45 -11.56 -6.57
N ILE A 356 2.36 -11.96 -5.88
CA ILE A 356 1.01 -11.86 -6.46
C ILE A 356 0.40 -10.46 -6.32
N THR A 357 0.87 -9.61 -5.40
CA THR A 357 0.38 -8.23 -5.19
C THR A 357 0.13 -7.43 -6.48
N PRO A 358 1.11 -7.24 -7.40
CA PRO A 358 0.89 -6.45 -8.61
C PRO A 358 -0.04 -7.13 -9.63
N ALA A 359 -0.34 -8.41 -9.44
CA ALA A 359 -1.02 -9.29 -10.40
C ALA A 359 -2.42 -9.73 -9.94
N ALA A 360 -2.78 -9.56 -8.66
CA ALA A 360 -3.82 -10.35 -8.01
C ALA A 360 -5.18 -10.32 -8.72
N GLY A 361 -5.68 -9.14 -9.11
CA GLY A 361 -6.93 -8.99 -9.86
C GLY A 361 -6.77 -8.98 -11.38
N LEU A 362 -5.57 -9.25 -11.90
CA LEU A 362 -5.23 -9.10 -13.31
C LEU A 362 -4.88 -10.42 -14.00
N VAL A 363 -4.47 -11.44 -13.26
CA VAL A 363 -4.02 -12.72 -13.80
C VAL A 363 -5.04 -13.84 -13.52
N GLY A 364 -5.14 -14.82 -14.40
CA GLY A 364 -5.93 -16.03 -14.12
C GLY A 364 -5.30 -16.89 -13.02
N LEU A 365 -6.07 -17.80 -12.43
CA LEU A 365 -5.64 -18.64 -11.29
C LEU A 365 -4.36 -19.46 -11.59
N MET A 366 -4.22 -19.97 -12.80
CA MET A 366 -3.02 -20.74 -13.18
C MET A 366 -1.79 -19.85 -13.36
N GLY A 367 -1.96 -18.62 -13.84
CA GLY A 367 -0.88 -17.62 -13.85
C GLY A 367 -0.46 -17.25 -12.43
N GLY A 368 -1.43 -17.03 -11.54
CA GLY A 368 -1.17 -16.79 -10.11
C GLY A 368 -0.45 -17.96 -9.42
N LEU A 369 -0.85 -19.19 -9.71
CA LEU A 369 -0.17 -20.40 -9.23
C LEU A 369 1.31 -20.42 -9.67
N VAL A 370 1.59 -20.15 -10.94
CA VAL A 370 2.97 -20.11 -11.46
C VAL A 370 3.78 -19.00 -10.80
N ILE A 371 3.21 -17.80 -10.64
CA ILE A 371 3.86 -16.69 -9.92
C ILE A 371 4.24 -17.13 -8.49
N GLY A 372 3.31 -17.76 -7.78
CA GLY A 372 3.56 -18.27 -6.43
C GLY A 372 4.67 -19.33 -6.37
N LEU A 373 4.61 -20.34 -7.23
CA LEU A 373 5.64 -21.39 -7.29
C LEU A 373 7.04 -20.79 -7.55
N LEU A 374 7.15 -19.87 -8.51
CA LEU A 374 8.41 -19.20 -8.83
C LEU A 374 8.87 -18.30 -7.68
N ALA A 375 7.97 -17.55 -7.04
CA ALA A 375 8.30 -16.69 -5.92
C ALA A 375 8.96 -17.46 -4.77
N GLY A 376 8.43 -18.64 -4.41
CA GLY A 376 9.03 -19.46 -3.36
C GLY A 376 10.48 -19.86 -3.64
N VAL A 377 10.82 -20.18 -4.89
CA VAL A 377 12.19 -20.58 -5.29
C VAL A 377 13.10 -19.37 -5.46
N VAL A 378 12.64 -18.33 -6.17
CA VAL A 378 13.44 -17.16 -6.52
C VAL A 378 13.73 -16.31 -5.29
N CYS A 379 12.77 -16.13 -4.38
CA CYS A 379 13.01 -15.41 -3.12
C CYS A 379 13.88 -16.23 -2.16
N LEU A 380 13.79 -17.58 -2.15
CA LEU A 380 14.75 -18.41 -1.41
C LEU A 380 16.18 -18.20 -1.91
N TRP A 381 16.37 -18.07 -3.23
CA TRP A 381 17.65 -17.64 -3.80
C TRP A 381 18.00 -16.19 -3.42
N GLY A 382 17.02 -15.29 -3.39
CA GLY A 382 17.16 -13.90 -2.96
C GLY A 382 17.78 -13.76 -1.57
N VAL A 383 17.21 -14.43 -0.58
CA VAL A 383 17.64 -14.33 0.84
C VAL A 383 18.97 -15.05 1.12
N ASN A 384 19.38 -16.02 0.29
CA ASN A 384 20.62 -16.76 0.48
C ASN A 384 21.71 -16.35 -0.51
N GLY A 385 21.48 -16.61 -1.79
CA GLY A 385 22.44 -16.41 -2.88
C GLY A 385 22.66 -14.94 -3.17
N LEU A 386 21.60 -14.21 -3.52
CA LEU A 386 21.71 -12.80 -3.90
C LEU A 386 22.23 -11.94 -2.73
N LYS A 387 21.72 -12.14 -1.52
CA LYS A 387 22.23 -11.48 -0.31
C LYS A 387 23.74 -11.69 -0.13
N ARG A 388 24.24 -12.91 -0.32
CA ARG A 388 25.67 -13.20 -0.26
C ARG A 388 26.46 -12.48 -1.36
N LEU A 389 25.92 -12.39 -2.57
CA LEU A 389 26.54 -11.68 -3.69
C LEU A 389 26.61 -10.17 -3.44
N LEU A 390 25.56 -9.58 -2.88
CA LEU A 390 25.51 -8.16 -2.54
C LEU A 390 26.35 -7.82 -1.31
N GLY A 391 26.61 -8.79 -0.43
CA GLY A 391 27.36 -8.58 0.80
C GLY A 391 26.65 -7.67 1.82
N ALA A 392 25.35 -7.40 1.60
CA ALA A 392 24.52 -6.54 2.43
C ALA A 392 24.04 -7.27 3.68
N ASP A 393 24.02 -6.58 4.82
CA ASP A 393 23.31 -7.03 6.02
C ASP A 393 21.89 -6.45 6.06
N ASP A 394 21.12 -6.75 5.02
CA ASP A 394 19.67 -6.58 5.01
C ASP A 394 19.08 -7.56 6.03
N SER A 395 18.79 -7.04 7.23
CA SER A 395 18.82 -7.87 8.45
C SER A 395 17.77 -8.97 8.50
N LEU A 396 16.56 -8.65 8.03
CA LEU A 396 15.41 -9.55 7.98
C LEU A 396 15.00 -9.88 6.54
N ASP A 397 15.94 -9.73 5.59
CA ASP A 397 15.79 -10.11 4.18
C ASP A 397 14.66 -9.39 3.44
N VAL A 398 14.43 -8.10 3.74
CA VAL A 398 13.39 -7.29 3.09
C VAL A 398 13.61 -7.22 1.59
N PHE A 399 14.85 -7.02 1.13
CA PHE A 399 15.18 -7.01 -0.28
C PHE A 399 15.04 -8.39 -0.92
N GLY A 400 15.52 -9.44 -0.23
CA GLY A 400 15.46 -10.81 -0.73
C GLY A 400 14.03 -11.36 -0.88
N VAL A 401 13.06 -10.85 -0.12
CA VAL A 401 11.65 -11.24 -0.20
C VAL A 401 10.81 -10.19 -0.94
N HIS A 402 10.76 -8.94 -0.45
CA HIS A 402 9.93 -7.89 -1.02
C HIS A 402 10.49 -7.32 -2.33
N GLY A 403 11.80 -7.10 -2.40
CA GLY A 403 12.45 -6.56 -3.60
C GLY A 403 12.42 -7.56 -4.75
N VAL A 404 13.01 -8.74 -4.52
CA VAL A 404 13.07 -9.82 -5.51
C VAL A 404 11.67 -10.32 -5.88
N GLY A 405 10.81 -10.57 -4.89
CA GLY A 405 9.43 -11.02 -5.12
C GLY A 405 8.60 -9.97 -5.84
N GLY A 406 8.74 -8.69 -5.47
CA GLY A 406 8.03 -7.59 -6.11
C GLY A 406 8.46 -7.40 -7.57
N ILE A 407 9.75 -7.50 -7.87
CA ILE A 407 10.28 -7.45 -9.25
C ILE A 407 9.75 -8.63 -10.06
N LEU A 408 9.82 -9.85 -9.52
CA LEU A 408 9.31 -11.05 -10.19
C LEU A 408 7.82 -10.91 -10.49
N GLY A 409 7.03 -10.53 -9.49
CA GLY A 409 5.60 -10.32 -9.60
C GLY A 409 5.25 -9.27 -10.65
N ALA A 410 5.86 -8.09 -10.57
CA ALA A 410 5.58 -6.97 -11.48
C ALA A 410 5.89 -7.34 -12.94
N LEU A 411 6.98 -8.05 -13.20
CA LEU A 411 7.30 -8.52 -14.56
C LEU A 411 6.30 -9.60 -15.01
N LEU A 412 6.00 -10.58 -14.17
CA LEU A 412 5.09 -11.66 -14.52
C LEU A 412 3.63 -11.20 -14.67
N THR A 413 3.22 -10.08 -14.06
CA THR A 413 1.94 -9.41 -14.37
C THR A 413 1.83 -9.13 -15.87
N GLY A 414 2.90 -8.63 -16.51
CA GLY A 414 2.91 -8.34 -17.95
C GLY A 414 2.84 -9.58 -18.85
N VAL A 415 3.09 -10.77 -18.30
CA VAL A 415 2.91 -12.05 -19.01
C VAL A 415 1.49 -12.56 -18.79
N PHE A 416 1.11 -12.75 -17.53
CA PHE A 416 -0.09 -13.50 -17.16
C PHE A 416 -1.36 -12.65 -17.14
N ALA A 417 -1.28 -11.32 -17.32
CA ALA A 417 -2.46 -10.51 -17.60
C ALA A 417 -2.97 -10.68 -19.04
N SER A 418 -2.26 -11.43 -19.90
CA SER A 418 -2.74 -11.77 -21.24
C SER A 418 -4.04 -12.59 -21.20
N PRO A 419 -5.10 -12.18 -21.94
CA PRO A 419 -6.33 -12.96 -22.06
C PRO A 419 -6.13 -14.39 -22.58
N SER A 420 -5.13 -14.60 -23.44
CA SER A 420 -4.79 -15.93 -23.97
C SER A 420 -4.32 -16.93 -22.91
N LEU A 421 -3.87 -16.42 -21.75
CA LEU A 421 -3.44 -17.21 -20.59
C LEU A 421 -4.48 -17.17 -19.46
N GLY A 422 -5.69 -16.63 -19.72
CA GLY A 422 -6.76 -16.45 -18.74
C GLY A 422 -6.65 -15.19 -17.87
N GLY A 423 -5.79 -14.24 -18.24
CA GLY A 423 -5.69 -12.92 -17.60
C GLY A 423 -6.82 -11.96 -18.00
N ALA A 424 -6.91 -10.84 -17.28
CA ALA A 424 -7.98 -9.85 -17.45
C ALA A 424 -7.82 -8.96 -18.69
N GLY A 425 -6.62 -8.91 -19.30
CA GLY A 425 -6.29 -8.00 -20.39
C GLY A 425 -6.19 -6.54 -19.95
N ILE A 426 -6.26 -5.64 -20.94
CA ILE A 426 -6.32 -4.19 -20.72
C ILE A 426 -7.74 -3.74 -21.01
N TYR A 427 -8.39 -3.09 -20.05
CA TYR A 427 -9.75 -2.60 -20.24
C TYR A 427 -9.76 -1.31 -21.06
N ASP A 428 -10.54 -1.29 -22.14
CA ASP A 428 -10.78 -0.10 -22.95
C ASP A 428 -12.06 0.59 -22.44
N TYR A 429 -11.88 1.75 -21.80
CA TYR A 429 -13.00 2.54 -21.26
C TYR A 429 -13.80 3.28 -22.33
N VAL A 430 -13.35 3.38 -23.58
CA VAL A 430 -14.15 3.91 -24.68
C VAL A 430 -15.08 2.82 -25.20
N ALA A 431 -14.54 1.64 -25.48
CA ALA A 431 -15.31 0.49 -25.93
C ALA A 431 -16.16 -0.17 -24.82
N ASN A 432 -15.82 0.10 -23.55
CA ASN A 432 -16.34 -0.60 -22.37
C ASN A 432 -16.20 -2.13 -22.49
N ALA A 433 -15.03 -2.56 -22.95
CA ALA A 433 -14.69 -3.96 -23.17
C ALA A 433 -13.18 -4.16 -22.98
N VAL A 434 -12.76 -5.40 -22.78
CA VAL A 434 -11.34 -5.74 -22.82
C VAL A 434 -10.82 -5.52 -24.25
N ALA A 435 -9.68 -4.84 -24.38
CA ALA A 435 -9.03 -4.60 -25.66
C ALA A 435 -8.80 -5.94 -26.38
N PRO A 436 -9.12 -6.04 -27.69
CA PRO A 436 -9.02 -7.30 -28.42
C PRO A 436 -7.56 -7.77 -28.58
N GLU A 437 -6.63 -6.83 -28.52
CA GLU A 437 -5.20 -7.08 -28.67
C GLU A 437 -4.48 -6.91 -27.33
N TYR A 438 -3.59 -7.85 -27.03
CA TYR A 438 -2.70 -7.78 -25.88
C TYR A 438 -1.30 -8.24 -26.31
N SER A 439 -0.30 -7.37 -26.13
CA SER A 439 1.09 -7.70 -26.42
C SER A 439 1.83 -8.07 -25.13
N ILE A 440 2.15 -9.36 -24.95
CA ILE A 440 2.96 -9.82 -23.79
C ILE A 440 4.31 -9.10 -23.77
N SER A 441 5.00 -8.99 -24.91
CA SER A 441 6.29 -8.29 -24.98
C SER A 441 6.16 -6.79 -24.72
N GLY A 442 5.08 -6.17 -25.22
CA GLY A 442 4.79 -4.76 -24.97
C GLY A 442 4.53 -4.50 -23.48
N GLN A 443 3.66 -5.29 -22.87
CA GLN A 443 3.37 -5.13 -21.45
C GLN A 443 4.58 -5.45 -20.57
N LEU A 444 5.35 -6.51 -20.88
CA LEU A 444 6.61 -6.81 -20.19
C LEU A 444 7.58 -5.62 -20.22
N TRP A 445 7.69 -4.94 -21.37
CA TRP A 445 8.55 -3.76 -21.50
C TRP A 445 8.06 -2.61 -20.61
N ILE A 446 6.76 -2.35 -20.58
CA ILE A 446 6.16 -1.32 -19.71
C ILE A 446 6.39 -1.66 -18.23
N GLN A 447 6.16 -2.91 -17.82
CA GLN A 447 6.41 -3.37 -16.45
C GLN A 447 7.90 -3.20 -16.07
N LEU A 448 8.81 -3.54 -16.99
CA LEU A 448 10.24 -3.36 -16.78
C LEU A 448 10.60 -1.88 -16.59
N GLN A 449 10.01 -0.98 -17.36
CA GLN A 449 10.19 0.46 -17.17
C GLN A 449 9.72 0.90 -15.78
N ALA A 450 8.54 0.46 -15.33
CA ALA A 450 8.04 0.76 -14.00
C ALA A 450 8.98 0.25 -12.89
N VAL A 451 9.43 -1.00 -12.99
CA VAL A 451 10.40 -1.59 -12.05
C VAL A 451 11.69 -0.78 -12.00
N ILE A 452 12.29 -0.46 -13.14
CA ILE A 452 13.55 0.30 -13.21
C ILE A 452 13.37 1.70 -12.61
N THR A 453 12.27 2.37 -12.96
CA THR A 453 11.95 3.70 -12.41
C THR A 453 11.85 3.64 -10.90
N THR A 454 11.09 2.70 -10.33
CA THR A 454 10.94 2.56 -8.87
C THR A 454 12.27 2.24 -8.20
N VAL A 455 13.08 1.35 -8.78
CA VAL A 455 14.39 0.97 -8.24
C VAL A 455 15.33 2.18 -8.18
N ILE A 456 15.42 2.94 -9.26
CA ILE A 456 16.29 4.11 -9.34
C ILE A 456 15.76 5.22 -8.43
N TRP A 457 14.46 5.53 -8.51
CA TRP A 457 13.84 6.60 -7.72
C TRP A 457 14.00 6.36 -6.22
N SER A 458 13.56 5.19 -5.74
CA SER A 458 13.69 4.83 -4.33
C SER A 458 15.14 4.79 -3.90
N GLY A 459 16.02 4.17 -4.69
CA GLY A 459 17.44 4.08 -4.36
C GLY A 459 18.11 5.44 -4.20
N VAL A 460 17.86 6.38 -5.13
CA VAL A 460 18.41 7.74 -5.09
C VAL A 460 17.83 8.54 -3.92
N VAL A 461 16.50 8.54 -3.75
CA VAL A 461 15.84 9.27 -2.66
C VAL A 461 16.29 8.73 -1.30
N SER A 462 16.36 7.41 -1.13
CA SER A 462 16.85 6.79 0.10
C SER A 462 18.28 7.17 0.41
N PHE A 463 19.18 7.14 -0.59
CA PHE A 463 20.57 7.53 -0.37
C PHE A 463 20.68 8.98 0.11
N ILE A 464 19.98 9.90 -0.54
CA ILE A 464 19.95 11.32 -0.16
C ILE A 464 19.34 11.49 1.23
N ALA A 465 18.18 10.87 1.50
CA ALA A 465 17.50 10.97 2.79
C ALA A 465 18.36 10.44 3.93
N TYR A 466 18.97 9.26 3.78
CA TYR A 466 19.88 8.73 4.79
C TYR A 466 21.12 9.63 4.99
N LYS A 467 21.68 10.22 3.92
CA LYS A 467 22.80 11.18 4.08
C LYS A 467 22.39 12.42 4.85
N VAL A 468 21.23 12.98 4.56
CA VAL A 468 20.69 14.13 5.29
C VAL A 468 20.50 13.78 6.77
N VAL A 469 19.89 12.63 7.06
CA VAL A 469 19.67 12.16 8.45
C VAL A 469 21.01 11.93 9.17
N ASP A 470 21.99 11.32 8.51
CA ASP A 470 23.31 11.06 9.08
C ASP A 470 24.01 12.35 9.51
N MET A 471 23.90 13.41 8.71
CA MET A 471 24.46 14.73 9.03
C MET A 471 23.76 15.42 10.22
N ILE A 472 22.52 15.07 10.53
CA ILE A 472 21.72 15.74 11.58
C ILE A 472 21.82 14.99 12.91
N VAL A 473 21.57 13.67 12.91
CA VAL A 473 21.50 12.84 14.13
C VAL A 473 22.43 11.63 14.13
N GLY A 474 23.06 11.32 12.99
CA GLY A 474 23.78 10.08 12.74
C GLY A 474 22.84 8.89 12.56
N LEU A 475 23.22 7.90 11.75
CA LEU A 475 22.36 6.74 11.48
C LEU A 475 22.46 5.64 12.54
N ARG A 476 23.67 5.21 12.85
CA ARG A 476 23.93 4.00 13.64
C ARG A 476 24.09 4.32 15.13
N VAL A 477 23.64 3.41 15.99
CA VAL A 477 23.99 3.42 17.42
C VAL A 477 25.46 3.05 17.63
N THR A 478 25.98 3.27 18.83
CA THR A 478 27.33 2.84 19.21
C THR A 478 27.42 1.31 19.30
N GLU A 479 28.63 0.76 19.23
CA GLU A 479 28.82 -0.70 19.37
C GLU A 479 28.39 -1.22 20.75
N GLU A 480 28.51 -0.40 21.80
CA GLU A 480 28.08 -0.76 23.17
C GLU A 480 26.55 -0.87 23.25
N GLU A 481 25.82 0.13 22.73
CA GLU A 481 24.36 0.11 22.64
C GLU A 481 23.87 -1.07 21.78
N GLU A 482 24.54 -1.37 20.66
CA GLU A 482 24.21 -2.53 19.81
C GLU A 482 24.42 -3.86 20.55
N ARG A 483 25.46 -3.95 21.40
CA ARG A 483 25.73 -5.14 22.24
C ARG A 483 24.74 -5.27 23.39
N GLU A 484 24.38 -4.19 24.06
CA GLU A 484 23.36 -4.16 25.12
C GLU A 484 21.97 -4.52 24.57
N GLY A 485 21.62 -3.98 23.41
CA GLY A 485 20.32 -4.13 22.77
C GLY A 485 19.52 -2.83 22.78
N LEU A 486 18.78 -2.60 21.70
CA LEU A 486 18.03 -1.36 21.49
C LEU A 486 16.80 -1.25 22.40
N ASP A 487 16.30 -2.35 22.96
CA ASP A 487 15.19 -2.29 23.92
C ASP A 487 15.58 -1.42 25.13
N ILE A 488 16.75 -1.71 25.72
CA ILE A 488 17.27 -0.95 26.86
C ILE A 488 17.86 0.39 26.41
N SER A 489 18.78 0.36 25.45
CA SER A 489 19.57 1.56 25.12
C SER A 489 18.75 2.66 24.42
N SER A 490 17.71 2.30 23.67
CA SER A 490 16.85 3.29 22.97
C SER A 490 15.51 3.53 23.65
N HIS A 491 14.98 2.57 24.41
CA HIS A 491 13.63 2.66 24.98
C HIS A 491 13.58 2.52 26.51
N GLY A 492 14.67 2.11 27.16
CA GLY A 492 14.73 1.97 28.62
C GLY A 492 13.86 0.83 29.18
N GLU A 493 13.44 -0.10 28.33
CA GLU A 493 12.52 -1.18 28.66
C GLU A 493 13.08 -2.52 28.19
N THR A 494 12.51 -3.63 28.68
CA THR A 494 12.87 -4.99 28.26
C THR A 494 11.63 -5.73 27.82
N ALA A 495 11.69 -6.39 26.65
CA ALA A 495 10.54 -7.14 26.14
C ALA A 495 10.10 -8.31 27.05
N TYR A 496 11.04 -8.89 27.80
CA TYR A 496 10.81 -10.07 28.64
C TYR A 496 11.39 -9.88 30.03
N HIS A 497 10.62 -10.23 31.04
CA HIS A 497 11.08 -10.41 32.42
C HIS A 497 11.08 -11.92 32.71
N SER A 498 12.24 -12.45 33.10
CA SER A 498 12.43 -13.86 33.46
C SER A 498 12.33 -14.08 34.96
#